data_AF-A0A820JQC0-F1
#
_entry.id   AF-A0A820JQC0-F1
#
_cell.length_a   1.000
_cell.length_b   1.000
_cell.length_c   1.000
_cell.angle_alpha   90.00
_cell.angle_beta   90.00
_cell.angle_gamma   90.00
#
_symmetry.space_group_name_H-M   'P 1'
#
loop_
_entity.id
_entity.type
_entity.pdbx_description
1 polymer ?
#
loop_
_entity_poly.entity_id
_entity_poly.type
_entity_poly.pdbx_seq_one_letter_code
_entity_poly.pdbx_strand_id
1 'polypeptide(L)'
;MGMNIPGGSTYYSPTALFLDLNDNLYINDYGNNWIKKLSTTNVITIVAAVNSSIGIFVDANQNVYYSSSTSHHVIEQTLSGATRRVAGNSTRGSSLFQLDTPAGIYLDSNSSIYIADMDNHRVIKWLMNATSGVIVGGGNGQGTALNQLDTPTFVLVDQYGTVYVSETRNNRVTKWLPGSSTGIVIAGGSAGAALNQLYTNYGMKFDTTGNL
;
A
#
# COMPACT_ATOMS: atom_id res chain seq x y z
N MET A 1 -19.05 18.51 0.22
CA MET A 1 -20.50 18.21 0.21
C MET A 1 -20.62 16.73 0.54
N GLY A 2 -20.98 16.38 1.78
CA GLY A 2 -20.99 15.00 2.24
C GLY A 2 -22.17 14.24 1.63
N MET A 3 -21.89 13.13 0.94
CA MET A 3 -22.93 12.19 0.54
C MET A 3 -23.41 11.45 1.79
N ASN A 4 -24.67 11.70 2.17
CA ASN A 4 -25.34 11.00 3.25
C ASN A 4 -25.89 9.69 2.66
N ILE A 5 -25.36 8.54 3.08
CA ILE A 5 -25.81 7.22 2.61
C ILE A 5 -26.72 6.63 3.70
N PRO A 6 -27.99 6.27 3.41
CA PRO A 6 -28.90 5.70 4.38
C PRO A 6 -28.41 4.33 4.86
N GLY A 7 -28.06 4.23 6.14
CA GLY A 7 -27.54 2.98 6.75
C GLY A 7 -26.24 3.17 7.53
N GLY A 8 -26.20 4.13 8.45
CA GLY A 8 -25.31 4.13 9.62
C GLY A 8 -23.84 3.72 9.43
N SER A 9 -23.03 4.56 8.77
CA SER A 9 -21.75 5.02 9.33
C SER A 9 -21.07 5.94 8.32
N THR A 10 -20.99 7.22 8.67
CA THR A 10 -20.13 8.20 7.99
C THR A 10 -18.70 7.65 7.90
N TYR A 11 -18.04 7.81 6.75
CA TYR A 11 -16.59 7.58 6.66
C TYR A 11 -15.85 8.51 7.63
N TYR A 12 -14.85 7.98 8.33
CA TYR A 12 -14.05 8.74 9.29
C TYR A 12 -12.56 8.52 9.01
N SER A 13 -11.91 9.55 8.44
CA SER A 13 -10.49 9.56 8.11
C SER A 13 -10.01 8.39 7.24
N PRO A 14 -10.63 8.11 6.07
CA PRO A 14 -10.20 7.01 5.21
C PRO A 14 -8.75 7.22 4.74
N THR A 15 -7.94 6.16 4.74
CA THR A 15 -6.49 6.22 4.43
C THR A 15 -6.10 5.54 3.14
N ALA A 16 -6.91 4.61 2.63
CA ALA A 16 -6.65 3.92 1.38
C ALA A 16 -7.95 3.54 0.66
N LEU A 17 -7.85 3.49 -0.67
CA LEU A 17 -8.89 3.06 -1.59
C LEU A 17 -8.31 1.96 -2.49
N PHE A 18 -9.13 0.96 -2.83
CA PHE A 18 -8.76 -0.08 -3.78
C PHE A 18 -9.97 -0.44 -4.65
N LEU A 19 -9.75 -0.63 -5.95
CA LEU A 19 -10.76 -1.13 -6.88
C LEU A 19 -10.42 -2.57 -7.25
N ASP A 20 -11.38 -3.49 -7.06
CA ASP A 20 -11.23 -4.86 -7.56
C ASP A 20 -11.53 -4.95 -9.07
N LEU A 21 -11.30 -6.13 -9.66
CA LEU A 21 -11.55 -6.40 -11.09
C LEU A 21 -13.04 -6.33 -11.48
N ASN A 22 -13.95 -6.27 -10.51
CA ASN A 22 -15.39 -6.16 -10.71
C ASN A 22 -15.88 -4.74 -10.43
N ASP A 23 -14.98 -3.75 -10.39
CA ASP A 23 -15.24 -2.34 -10.10
C ASP A 23 -15.87 -2.06 -8.72
N ASN A 24 -15.72 -2.97 -7.75
CA ASN A 24 -16.11 -2.67 -6.39
C ASN A 24 -15.02 -1.84 -5.69
N LEU A 25 -15.45 -0.81 -4.96
CA LEU A 25 -14.56 0.06 -4.20
C LEU A 25 -14.42 -0.42 -2.77
N TYR A 26 -13.20 -0.73 -2.37
CA TYR A 26 -12.81 -1.00 -1.00
C TYR A 26 -12.22 0.26 -0.38
N ILE A 27 -12.65 0.55 0.84
CA ILE A 27 -12.31 1.75 1.57
C ILE A 27 -11.77 1.33 2.92
N ASN A 28 -10.52 1.70 3.20
CA ASN A 28 -9.95 1.56 4.52
C ASN A 28 -10.41 2.74 5.39
N ASP A 29 -11.51 2.54 6.11
CA ASP A 29 -12.15 3.54 6.96
C ASP A 29 -11.46 3.57 8.34
N TYR A 30 -10.21 4.05 8.34
CA TYR A 30 -9.27 3.96 9.46
C TYR A 30 -9.86 4.43 10.79
N GLY A 31 -10.53 5.59 10.81
CA GLY A 31 -11.07 6.14 12.04
C GLY A 31 -12.22 5.30 12.62
N ASN A 32 -12.91 4.53 11.78
CA ASN A 32 -13.95 3.60 12.21
C ASN A 32 -13.45 2.16 12.39
N ASN A 33 -12.16 1.90 12.17
CA ASN A 33 -11.56 0.55 12.28
C ASN A 33 -12.24 -0.50 11.38
N TRP A 34 -12.68 -0.10 10.18
CA TRP A 34 -13.32 -0.99 9.22
C TRP A 34 -12.73 -0.91 7.83
N ILE A 35 -12.70 -2.05 7.14
CA ILE A 35 -12.63 -2.08 5.68
C ILE A 35 -14.06 -2.23 5.17
N LYS A 36 -14.51 -1.24 4.39
CA LYS A 36 -15.83 -1.22 3.77
C LYS A 36 -15.73 -1.53 2.29
N LYS A 37 -16.73 -2.24 1.73
CA LYS A 37 -16.89 -2.46 0.29
C LYS A 37 -18.14 -1.73 -0.18
N LEU A 38 -17.99 -0.89 -1.19
CA LEU A 38 -19.08 -0.29 -1.96
C LEU A 38 -19.19 -1.06 -3.28
N SER A 39 -20.32 -1.73 -3.49
CA SER A 39 -20.58 -2.43 -4.74
C SER A 39 -20.93 -1.47 -5.89
N THR A 40 -20.85 -1.98 -7.12
CA THR A 40 -21.34 -1.27 -8.32
C THR A 40 -22.85 -0.98 -8.28
N THR A 41 -23.59 -1.67 -7.41
CA THR A 41 -25.02 -1.43 -7.13
C THR A 41 -25.28 -0.49 -5.95
N ASN A 42 -24.25 0.24 -5.49
CA ASN A 42 -24.30 1.20 -4.38
C ASN A 42 -24.64 0.59 -3.01
N VAL A 43 -24.34 -0.69 -2.78
CA VAL A 43 -24.51 -1.34 -1.47
C VAL A 43 -23.18 -1.26 -0.71
N ILE A 44 -23.23 -0.83 0.55
CA ILE A 44 -22.07 -0.81 1.45
C ILE A 44 -22.13 -2.01 2.39
N THR A 45 -21.03 -2.77 2.48
CA THR A 45 -20.84 -3.82 3.47
C THR A 45 -19.54 -3.65 4.24
N ILE A 46 -19.50 -4.14 5.48
CA ILE A 46 -18.25 -4.28 6.25
C ILE A 46 -17.60 -5.60 5.82
N VAL A 47 -16.35 -5.53 5.36
CA VAL A 47 -15.58 -6.70 4.93
C VAL A 47 -14.66 -7.20 6.04
N ALA A 48 -14.07 -6.28 6.81
CA ALA A 48 -13.19 -6.62 7.92
C ALA A 48 -13.28 -5.57 9.03
N ALA A 49 -13.14 -6.03 10.28
CA ALA A 49 -12.83 -5.17 11.42
C ALA A 49 -11.31 -5.15 11.61
N VAL A 50 -10.71 -3.97 11.50
CA VAL A 50 -9.26 -3.80 11.44
C VAL A 50 -8.83 -2.67 12.35
N ASN A 51 -7.76 -2.87 13.13
CA ASN A 51 -7.23 -1.80 13.98
C ASN A 51 -5.98 -1.19 13.35
N SER A 52 -5.99 0.14 13.22
CA SER A 52 -4.87 0.93 12.71
C SER A 52 -4.36 0.47 11.33
N SER A 53 -5.27 0.06 10.45
CA SER A 53 -4.91 -0.34 9.09
C SER A 53 -4.52 0.88 8.24
N ILE A 54 -3.48 0.80 7.40
CA ILE A 54 -3.14 1.90 6.46
C ILE A 54 -3.39 1.50 5.01
N GLY A 55 -2.73 0.46 4.54
CA GLY A 55 -2.83 -0.03 3.16
C GLY A 55 -3.83 -1.17 3.03
N ILE A 56 -4.51 -1.24 1.89
CA ILE A 56 -5.40 -2.35 1.53
C ILE A 56 -5.12 -2.84 0.11
N PHE A 57 -5.32 -4.14 -0.11
CA PHE A 57 -5.33 -4.76 -1.43
C PHE A 57 -6.33 -5.90 -1.43
N VAL A 58 -6.99 -6.15 -2.56
CA VAL A 58 -7.91 -7.29 -2.71
C VAL A 58 -7.49 -8.13 -3.91
N ASP A 59 -7.27 -9.42 -3.69
CA ASP A 59 -6.87 -10.33 -4.76
C ASP A 59 -8.06 -10.82 -5.61
N ALA A 60 -7.78 -11.57 -6.67
CA ALA A 60 -8.81 -12.14 -7.55
C ALA A 60 -9.73 -13.17 -6.85
N ASN A 61 -9.32 -13.72 -5.70
CA ASN A 61 -10.12 -14.62 -4.89
C ASN A 61 -10.98 -13.86 -3.85
N GLN A 62 -10.96 -12.52 -3.87
CA GLN A 62 -11.59 -11.63 -2.90
C GLN A 62 -11.03 -11.76 -1.47
N ASN A 63 -9.80 -12.23 -1.33
CA ASN A 63 -9.08 -12.11 -0.07
C ASN A 63 -8.63 -10.66 0.11
N VAL A 64 -8.83 -10.12 1.31
CA VAL A 64 -8.41 -8.76 1.66
C VAL A 64 -7.09 -8.82 2.40
N TYR A 65 -6.12 -8.08 1.90
CA TYR A 65 -4.84 -7.87 2.54
C TYR A 65 -4.83 -6.47 3.15
N TYR A 66 -4.29 -6.34 4.36
CA TYR A 66 -4.15 -5.04 5.00
C TYR A 66 -2.92 -4.96 5.90
N SER A 67 -2.25 -3.82 5.85
CA SER A 67 -1.12 -3.50 6.72
C SER A 67 -1.59 -2.79 7.98
N SER A 68 -1.03 -3.15 9.13
CA SER A 68 -1.30 -2.47 10.40
C SER A 68 -0.08 -1.67 10.85
N SER A 69 -0.26 -0.36 11.02
CA SER A 69 0.81 0.56 11.44
C SER A 69 1.27 0.32 12.87
N THR A 70 0.34 -0.01 13.78
CA THR A 70 0.61 -0.23 15.20
C THR A 70 1.02 -1.66 15.49
N SER A 71 0.56 -2.62 14.67
CA SER A 71 0.88 -4.03 14.88
C SER A 71 2.07 -4.51 14.07
N HIS A 72 2.66 -3.66 13.21
CA HIS A 72 3.90 -3.93 12.47
C HIS A 72 3.87 -5.24 11.65
N HIS A 73 2.73 -5.54 11.02
CA HIS A 73 2.56 -6.73 10.17
C HIS A 73 1.47 -6.52 9.11
N VAL A 74 1.41 -7.44 8.16
CA VAL A 74 0.32 -7.53 7.16
C VAL A 74 -0.48 -8.79 7.40
N ILE A 75 -1.80 -8.65 7.36
CA ILE A 75 -2.76 -9.75 7.45
C ILE A 75 -3.38 -9.98 6.08
N GLU A 76 -3.58 -11.25 5.74
CA GLU A 76 -4.55 -11.70 4.77
C GLU A 76 -5.81 -12.16 5.52
N GLN A 77 -6.97 -11.68 5.09
CA GLN A 77 -8.27 -12.20 5.49
C GLN A 77 -8.95 -12.79 4.25
N THR A 78 -9.28 -14.07 4.33
CA THR A 78 -10.02 -14.77 3.28
C THR A 78 -11.47 -14.29 3.20
N LEU A 79 -12.14 -14.57 2.08
CA LEU A 79 -13.56 -14.25 1.91
C LEU A 79 -14.46 -14.87 2.98
N SER A 80 -14.08 -16.04 3.54
CA SER A 80 -14.80 -16.69 4.65
C SER A 80 -14.48 -16.09 6.03
N GLY A 81 -13.60 -15.10 6.10
CA GLY A 81 -13.20 -14.42 7.33
C GLY A 81 -12.01 -15.03 8.06
N ALA A 82 -11.42 -16.14 7.58
CA ALA A 82 -10.20 -16.68 8.18
C ALA A 82 -9.01 -15.75 7.95
N THR A 83 -8.22 -15.48 8.99
CA THR A 83 -7.07 -14.56 8.93
C THR A 83 -5.75 -15.29 9.11
N ARG A 84 -4.70 -14.79 8.45
CA ARG A 84 -3.31 -15.16 8.76
C ARG A 84 -2.35 -13.99 8.53
N ARG A 85 -1.25 -13.98 9.27
CA ARG A 85 -0.14 -13.05 9.04
C ARG A 85 0.70 -13.52 7.85
N VAL A 86 0.95 -12.60 6.92
CA VAL A 86 1.67 -12.88 5.67
C VAL A 86 2.98 -12.10 5.52
N ALA A 87 3.20 -11.09 6.36
CA ALA A 87 4.47 -10.36 6.44
C ALA A 87 4.66 -9.70 7.83
N GLY A 88 5.93 -9.52 8.23
CA GLY A 88 6.31 -9.02 9.55
C GLY A 88 6.08 -10.02 10.70
N ASN A 89 6.77 -9.83 11.82
CA ASN A 89 6.67 -10.70 13.00
C ASN A 89 5.91 -10.04 14.17
N SER A 90 5.16 -8.97 13.89
CA SER A 90 4.44 -8.18 14.89
C SER A 90 5.31 -7.47 15.94
N THR A 91 6.61 -7.32 15.65
CA THR A 91 7.53 -6.51 16.46
C THR A 91 8.09 -5.39 15.60
N ARG A 92 8.05 -4.16 16.12
CA ARG A 92 8.70 -3.01 15.51
C ARG A 92 10.19 -3.26 15.29
N GLY A 93 10.70 -3.01 14.10
CA GLY A 93 12.13 -3.07 13.83
C GLY A 93 12.49 -3.03 12.35
N SER A 94 13.78 -3.07 12.07
CA SER A 94 14.34 -2.92 10.73
C SER A 94 14.94 -4.21 10.15
N SER A 95 14.92 -5.33 10.88
CA SER A 95 15.34 -6.63 10.35
C SER A 95 14.46 -7.05 9.17
N LEU A 96 14.94 -7.97 8.33
CA LEU A 96 14.20 -8.44 7.15
C LEU A 96 12.91 -9.22 7.47
N PHE A 97 12.72 -9.61 8.72
CA PHE A 97 11.49 -10.25 9.23
C PHE A 97 10.64 -9.29 10.09
N GLN A 98 11.06 -8.03 10.24
CA GLN A 98 10.38 -6.98 10.99
C GLN A 98 9.90 -5.87 10.04
N LEU A 99 8.93 -5.09 10.53
CA LEU A 99 8.38 -3.92 9.86
C LEU A 99 8.35 -2.75 10.85
N ASP A 100 8.35 -1.52 10.33
CA ASP A 100 8.10 -0.31 11.08
C ASP A 100 7.09 0.57 10.34
N THR A 101 5.91 0.70 10.93
CA THR A 101 4.75 1.40 10.34
C THR A 101 4.49 1.04 8.87
N PRO A 102 4.19 -0.23 8.53
CA PRO A 102 3.91 -0.60 7.13
C PRO A 102 2.68 0.16 6.60
N ALA A 103 2.82 0.79 5.44
CA ALA A 103 1.81 1.63 4.80
C ALA A 103 1.18 0.90 3.59
N GLY A 104 1.22 1.49 2.39
CA GLY A 104 0.66 0.88 1.19
C GLY A 104 1.26 -0.50 0.87
N ILE A 105 0.40 -1.37 0.34
CA ILE A 105 0.75 -2.74 -0.04
C ILE A 105 0.27 -3.03 -1.47
N TYR A 106 0.97 -3.92 -2.16
CA TYR A 106 0.60 -4.41 -3.48
C TYR A 106 0.93 -5.89 -3.62
N LEU A 107 0.08 -6.65 -4.31
CA LEU A 107 0.37 -8.04 -4.66
C LEU A 107 0.58 -8.19 -6.16
N ASP A 108 1.66 -8.87 -6.55
CA ASP A 108 1.85 -9.29 -7.93
C ASP A 108 1.04 -10.56 -8.27
N SER A 109 1.03 -10.93 -9.55
CA SER A 109 0.32 -12.12 -10.05
C SER A 109 0.82 -13.45 -9.47
N ASN A 110 1.98 -13.45 -8.81
CA ASN A 110 2.53 -14.61 -8.10
C ASN A 110 2.22 -14.56 -6.59
N SER A 111 1.31 -13.67 -6.16
CA SER A 111 0.95 -13.43 -4.77
C SER A 111 2.14 -13.00 -3.89
N SER A 112 3.17 -12.39 -4.48
CA SER A 112 4.22 -11.75 -3.69
C SER A 112 3.73 -10.41 -3.19
N ILE A 113 3.97 -10.11 -1.92
CA ILE A 113 3.50 -8.89 -1.26
C ILE A 113 4.64 -7.87 -1.24
N TYR A 114 4.40 -6.71 -1.82
CA TYR A 114 5.28 -5.55 -1.76
C TYR A 114 4.71 -4.58 -0.74
N ILE A 115 5.56 -4.08 0.15
CA ILE A 115 5.14 -3.26 1.29
C ILE A 115 6.00 -2.02 1.32
N ALA A 116 5.36 -0.86 1.34
CA ALA A 116 5.99 0.39 1.74
C ALA A 116 6.21 0.35 3.26
N ASP A 117 7.42 -0.01 3.68
CA ASP A 117 7.82 -0.10 5.08
C ASP A 117 8.28 1.30 5.54
N MET A 118 7.27 2.13 5.83
CA MET A 118 7.33 3.58 5.78
C MET A 118 8.43 4.17 6.67
N ASP A 119 8.50 3.75 7.92
CA ASP A 119 9.46 4.31 8.90
C ASP A 119 10.85 3.63 8.80
N ASN A 120 10.94 2.51 8.07
CA ASN A 120 12.22 1.94 7.67
C ASN A 120 12.75 2.50 6.34
N HIS A 121 12.02 3.43 5.69
CA HIS A 121 12.43 4.09 4.45
C HIS A 121 12.84 3.11 3.34
N ARG A 122 12.05 2.05 3.17
CA ARG A 122 12.31 0.98 2.20
C ARG A 122 11.02 0.44 1.62
N VAL A 123 11.15 -0.24 0.49
CA VAL A 123 10.14 -1.18 0.00
C VAL A 123 10.69 -2.59 0.14
N ILE A 124 9.89 -3.46 0.77
CA ILE A 124 10.26 -4.85 1.04
C ILE A 124 9.24 -5.78 0.37
N LYS A 125 9.75 -6.80 -0.33
CA LYS A 125 8.98 -7.85 -0.99
C LYS A 125 9.01 -9.11 -0.11
N TRP A 126 7.84 -9.66 0.20
CA TRP A 126 7.68 -10.99 0.78
C TRP A 126 7.11 -11.95 -0.26
N LEU A 127 7.74 -13.11 -0.42
CA LEU A 127 7.12 -14.23 -1.10
C LEU A 127 6.07 -14.86 -0.18
N MET A 128 5.06 -15.48 -0.77
CA MET A 128 4.04 -16.16 0.00
C MET A 128 4.66 -17.23 0.91
N ASN A 129 4.29 -17.20 2.19
CA ASN A 129 4.83 -18.07 3.26
C ASN A 129 6.33 -17.87 3.60
N ALA A 130 7.00 -16.84 3.08
CA ALA A 130 8.37 -16.53 3.49
C ALA A 130 8.41 -15.98 4.93
N THR A 131 9.49 -16.31 5.66
CA THR A 131 9.70 -15.82 7.03
C THR A 131 10.41 -14.46 7.08
N SER A 132 11.00 -14.03 5.98
CA SER A 132 11.65 -12.73 5.81
C SER A 132 11.46 -12.21 4.39
N GLY A 133 11.58 -10.90 4.22
CA GLY A 133 11.47 -10.23 2.94
C GLY A 133 12.81 -9.88 2.32
N VAL A 134 12.75 -9.36 1.11
CA VAL A 134 13.88 -8.84 0.33
C VAL A 134 13.63 -7.37 0.03
N ILE A 135 14.62 -6.52 0.28
CA ILE A 135 14.53 -5.09 -0.05
C ILE A 135 14.57 -4.95 -1.57
N VAL A 136 13.58 -4.25 -2.13
CA VAL A 136 13.44 -4.02 -3.57
C VAL A 136 13.43 -2.53 -3.94
N GLY A 137 13.60 -1.65 -2.95
CA GLY A 137 13.81 -0.22 -3.13
C GLY A 137 14.18 0.44 -1.80
N GLY A 138 15.02 1.48 -1.84
CA GLY A 138 15.50 2.18 -0.64
C GLY A 138 16.36 1.31 0.28
N GLY A 139 16.18 1.46 1.60
CA GLY A 139 16.92 0.70 2.61
C GLY A 139 18.34 1.20 2.90
N ASN A 140 18.77 2.30 2.27
CA ASN A 140 20.07 2.95 2.49
C ASN A 140 19.95 4.20 3.40
N GLY A 141 19.02 4.14 4.36
CA GLY A 141 18.64 5.26 5.21
C GLY A 141 17.64 6.22 4.58
N GLN A 142 17.10 7.11 5.41
CA GLN A 142 16.23 8.20 4.99
C GLN A 142 17.02 9.22 4.16
N GLY A 143 16.47 9.67 3.03
CA GLY A 143 17.03 10.81 2.30
C GLY A 143 16.52 10.98 0.88
N THR A 144 17.16 11.88 0.14
CA THR A 144 16.77 12.30 -1.21
C THR A 144 17.61 11.64 -2.31
N ALA A 145 18.69 10.93 -1.96
CA ALA A 145 19.51 10.24 -2.95
C ALA A 145 18.71 9.16 -3.70
N LEU A 146 19.16 8.78 -4.89
CA LEU A 146 18.44 7.81 -5.73
C LEU A 146 18.46 6.38 -5.16
N ASN A 147 19.39 6.06 -4.26
CA ASN A 147 19.39 4.80 -3.51
C ASN A 147 18.64 4.90 -2.17
N GLN A 148 18.06 6.06 -1.84
CA GLN A 148 17.33 6.31 -0.60
C GLN A 148 15.85 6.58 -0.88
N LEU A 149 15.02 6.40 0.13
CA LEU A 149 13.63 6.82 0.13
C LEU A 149 13.39 7.73 1.34
N ASP A 150 12.35 8.56 1.29
CA ASP A 150 11.84 9.25 2.46
C ASP A 150 10.32 9.11 2.57
N THR A 151 9.88 8.49 3.67
CA THR A 151 8.49 8.11 3.96
C THR A 151 7.76 7.54 2.73
N PRO A 152 8.14 6.34 2.25
CA PRO A 152 7.37 5.66 1.21
C PRO A 152 5.99 5.29 1.76
N THR A 153 4.93 5.74 1.10
CA THR A 153 3.54 5.55 1.55
C THR A 153 2.74 4.59 0.69
N PHE A 154 3.13 4.43 -0.58
CA PHE A 154 2.44 3.58 -1.53
C PHE A 154 3.43 2.86 -2.44
N VAL A 155 3.05 1.66 -2.86
CA VAL A 155 3.81 0.83 -3.79
C VAL A 155 2.88 0.23 -4.83
N LEU A 156 3.36 0.16 -6.08
CA LEU A 156 2.70 -0.51 -7.21
C LEU A 156 3.78 -1.26 -8.01
N VAL A 157 3.46 -2.37 -8.64
CA VAL A 157 4.42 -3.15 -9.43
C VAL A 157 3.85 -3.46 -10.81
N ASP A 158 4.64 -3.30 -11.86
CA ASP A 158 4.23 -3.67 -13.22
C ASP A 158 4.47 -5.15 -13.54
N GLN A 159 4.04 -5.60 -14.73
CA GLN A 159 4.21 -6.97 -15.19
C GLN A 159 5.68 -7.40 -15.39
N TYR A 160 6.61 -6.45 -15.44
CA TYR A 160 8.06 -6.70 -15.56
C TYR A 160 8.75 -6.74 -14.19
N GLY A 161 8.01 -6.52 -13.10
CA GLY A 161 8.54 -6.46 -11.74
C GLY A 161 9.15 -5.11 -11.37
N THR A 162 8.95 -4.07 -12.18
CA THR A 162 9.37 -2.71 -11.82
C THR A 162 8.52 -2.20 -10.68
N VAL A 163 9.17 -1.74 -9.60
CA VAL A 163 8.52 -1.25 -8.39
C VAL A 163 8.40 0.27 -8.46
N TYR A 164 7.18 0.79 -8.33
CA TYR A 164 6.85 2.21 -8.32
C TYR A 164 6.50 2.62 -6.90
N VAL A 165 7.13 3.69 -6.40
CA VAL A 165 7.07 4.08 -4.99
C VAL A 165 6.67 5.54 -4.88
N SER A 166 5.64 5.81 -4.10
CA SER A 166 5.29 7.17 -3.69
C SER A 166 6.04 7.57 -2.44
N GLU A 167 6.85 8.63 -2.52
CA GLU A 167 7.63 9.18 -1.41
C GLU A 167 7.07 10.54 -0.98
N THR A 168 6.27 10.55 0.09
CA THR A 168 5.53 11.76 0.49
C THR A 168 6.40 12.89 1.00
N ARG A 169 7.50 12.58 1.71
CA ARG A 169 8.43 13.61 2.20
C ARG A 169 9.34 14.15 1.10
N ASN A 170 9.65 13.33 0.10
CA ASN A 170 10.40 13.77 -1.09
C ASN A 170 9.50 14.36 -2.18
N ASN A 171 8.17 14.32 -2.03
CA ASN A 171 7.19 14.79 -3.01
C ASN A 171 7.47 14.23 -4.42
N ARG A 172 7.81 12.95 -4.50
CA ARG A 172 8.21 12.31 -5.76
C ARG A 172 7.65 10.90 -5.88
N VAL A 173 7.60 10.43 -7.12
CA VAL A 173 7.43 9.02 -7.46
C VAL A 173 8.73 8.52 -8.07
N THR A 174 9.26 7.44 -7.52
CA THR A 174 10.40 6.72 -8.09
C THR A 174 9.99 5.37 -8.63
N LYS A 175 10.63 4.92 -9.72
CA LYS A 175 10.56 3.53 -10.18
C LYS A 175 11.90 2.83 -9.97
N TRP A 176 11.86 1.55 -9.62
CA TRP A 176 13.00 0.71 -9.30
C TRP A 176 12.92 -0.55 -10.15
N LEU A 177 13.90 -0.75 -11.04
CA LEU A 177 13.98 -1.94 -11.85
C LEU A 177 14.39 -3.15 -10.98
N PRO A 178 13.95 -4.38 -11.31
CA PRO A 178 14.36 -5.58 -10.59
C PRO A 178 15.90 -5.65 -10.42
N GLY A 179 16.34 -5.77 -9.17
CA GLY A 179 17.77 -5.87 -8.82
C GLY A 179 18.56 -4.55 -8.85
N SER A 180 17.93 -3.41 -9.18
CA SER A 180 18.59 -2.11 -9.16
C SER A 180 18.91 -1.66 -7.72
N SER A 181 20.06 -1.02 -7.53
CA SER A 181 20.44 -0.37 -6.27
C SER A 181 19.97 1.08 -6.16
N THR A 182 19.46 1.65 -7.26
CA THR A 182 18.94 3.02 -7.34
C THR A 182 17.59 3.06 -8.06
N GLY A 183 16.74 4.00 -7.64
CA GLY A 183 15.51 4.37 -8.31
C GLY A 183 15.72 5.45 -9.38
N ILE A 184 14.69 5.66 -10.18
CA ILE A 184 14.59 6.70 -11.19
C ILE A 184 13.36 7.55 -10.85
N VAL A 185 13.54 8.86 -10.70
CA VAL A 185 12.40 9.78 -10.50
C VAL A 185 11.60 9.86 -11.79
N ILE A 186 10.31 9.59 -11.73
CA ILE A 186 9.41 9.63 -12.89
C ILE A 186 8.35 10.71 -12.80
N ALA A 187 8.11 11.26 -11.60
CA ALA A 187 7.23 12.40 -11.36
C ALA A 187 7.61 13.11 -10.05
N GLY A 188 7.40 14.42 -9.99
CA GLY A 188 7.66 15.22 -8.78
C GLY A 188 9.14 15.52 -8.53
N GLY A 189 9.51 15.65 -7.26
CA GLY A 189 10.84 16.08 -6.78
C GLY A 189 10.85 17.48 -6.16
N SER A 190 9.73 18.18 -6.25
CA SER A 190 9.45 19.38 -5.45
C SER A 190 7.94 19.50 -5.21
N ALA A 191 7.58 20.05 -4.04
CA ALA A 191 6.19 20.34 -3.71
C ALA A 191 5.68 21.54 -4.53
N GLY A 192 4.49 21.42 -5.10
CA GLY A 192 3.93 22.49 -5.93
C GLY A 192 2.82 22.04 -6.86
N ALA A 193 2.21 23.03 -7.53
CA ALA A 193 1.10 22.82 -8.46
C ALA A 193 1.54 22.87 -9.94
N ALA A 194 2.83 23.02 -10.23
CA ALA A 194 3.32 22.95 -11.61
C ALA A 194 3.19 21.52 -12.15
N LEU A 195 3.19 21.38 -13.48
CA LEU A 195 2.94 20.11 -14.17
C LEU A 195 3.86 18.96 -13.73
N ASN A 196 5.06 19.28 -13.25
CA ASN A 196 6.08 18.33 -12.79
C ASN A 196 6.23 18.28 -11.25
N GLN A 197 5.30 18.87 -10.50
CA GLN A 197 5.32 18.93 -9.04
C GLN A 197 4.21 18.07 -8.44
N LEU A 198 4.45 17.53 -7.24
CA LEU A 198 3.47 16.72 -6.52
C LEU A 198 3.32 17.27 -5.10
N TYR A 199 2.08 17.33 -4.62
CA TYR A 199 1.80 17.47 -3.19
C TYR A 199 1.36 16.12 -2.67
N THR A 200 2.03 15.62 -1.62
CA THR A 200 1.58 14.47 -0.81
C THR A 200 0.94 13.34 -1.63
N ASN A 201 1.77 12.57 -2.32
CA ASN A 201 1.33 11.43 -3.13
C ASN A 201 1.03 10.20 -2.28
N TYR A 202 -0.24 9.79 -2.24
CA TYR A 202 -0.72 8.68 -1.39
C TYR A 202 -1.15 7.41 -2.15
N GLY A 203 -1.37 7.50 -3.46
CA GLY A 203 -1.86 6.38 -4.26
C GLY A 203 -1.49 6.53 -5.72
N MET A 204 -1.35 5.39 -6.40
CA MET A 204 -1.05 5.29 -7.83
C MET A 204 -1.82 4.10 -8.42
N LYS A 205 -2.16 4.15 -9.70
CA LYS A 205 -2.79 3.04 -10.43
C LYS A 205 -2.35 3.08 -11.89
N PHE A 206 -2.16 1.92 -12.49
CA PHE A 206 -2.03 1.88 -13.94
C PHE A 206 -3.41 2.02 -14.61
N ASP A 207 -3.46 2.69 -15.77
CA ASP A 207 -4.56 2.54 -16.71
C ASP A 207 -4.47 1.21 -17.48
N THR A 208 -5.47 0.91 -18.30
CA THR A 208 -5.53 -0.33 -19.09
C THR A 208 -4.48 -0.42 -20.19
N THR A 209 -3.76 0.68 -20.47
CA THR A 209 -2.67 0.75 -21.44
C THR A 209 -1.29 0.72 -20.77
N GLY A 210 -1.24 0.65 -19.44
CA GLY A 210 0.00 0.57 -18.66
C GLY A 210 0.62 1.93 -18.31
N ASN A 211 -0.08 3.04 -18.52
CA ASN A 211 0.38 4.34 -18.02
C ASN A 211 0.05 4.48 -16.54
N LEU A 212 0.99 5.04 -15.77
CA LEU A 212 0.79 5.39 -14.38
C LEU A 212 -0.10 6.63 -14.22
#